data_AF-A0A1S6H8N5-F1
#
_entry.id   AF-A0A1S6H8N5-F1
#
_cell.length_a   1.000
_cell.length_b   1.000
_cell.length_c   1.000
_cell.angle_alpha   90.00
_cell.angle_beta   90.00
_cell.angle_gamma   90.00
#
_symmetry.space_group_name_H-M   'P 1'
#
loop_
_entity.id
_entity.type
_entity.pdbx_description
1 polymer ?
#
loop_
_entity_poly.entity_id
_entity_poly.type
_entity_poly.pdbx_seq_one_letter_code
_entity_poly.pdbx_strand_id
1 'polypeptide(L)'
;MIDKNKCGLALGLFFAIVHAVWALAVAIIPGSLQSFLDWIFALHFVAPVWSLTAFNFVNAILLVIVTFITGYILGWVFAWAHNLCHKK
;
A
#
# COMPACT_ATOMS: atom_id res chain seq x y z
N MET A 1 14.10 18.91 12.01
CA MET A 1 14.58 17.59 11.55
C MET A 1 13.52 16.56 11.89
N ILE A 2 13.10 15.74 10.94
CA ILE A 2 12.10 14.68 11.14
C ILE A 2 12.81 13.44 11.70
N ASP A 3 12.23 12.77 12.68
CA ASP A 3 12.74 11.47 13.13
C ASP A 3 12.46 10.40 12.05
N LYS A 4 13.54 9.83 11.51
CA LYS A 4 13.48 8.86 10.41
C LYS A 4 12.73 7.57 10.76
N ASN A 5 12.85 7.09 12.00
CA ASN A 5 12.23 5.84 12.44
C ASN A 5 10.75 6.05 12.68
N LYS A 6 10.35 7.20 13.27
CA LYS A 6 8.94 7.56 13.46
C LYS A 6 8.24 7.80 12.13
N CYS A 7 8.89 8.49 11.18
CA CYS A 7 8.35 8.71 9.85
C CYS A 7 8.19 7.38 9.08
N GLY A 8 9.22 6.53 9.10
CA GLY A 8 9.14 5.18 8.55
C GLY A 8 8.00 4.38 9.18
N LEU A 9 7.92 4.33 10.51
CA LEU A 9 6.86 3.57 11.20
C LEU A 9 5.46 4.08 10.84
N ALA A 10 5.26 5.39 10.81
CA ALA A 10 3.97 5.98 10.45
C ALA A 10 3.56 5.60 9.02
N LEU A 11 4.47 5.74 8.04
CA LEU A 11 4.17 5.41 6.65
C LEU A 11 4.00 3.91 6.42
N GLY A 12 4.84 3.09 7.08
CA GLY A 12 4.71 1.64 7.08
C GLY A 12 3.35 1.18 7.61
N LEU A 13 2.93 1.69 8.77
CA LEU A 13 1.61 1.36 9.34
C LEU A 13 0.46 1.82 8.44
N PHE A 14 0.54 3.03 7.90
CA PHE A 14 -0.47 3.53 6.97
C PHE A 14 -0.64 2.59 5.77
N PHE A 15 0.47 2.15 5.15
CA PHE A 15 0.43 1.23 4.02
C PHE A 15 -0.11 -0.14 4.44
N ALA A 16 0.33 -0.69 5.56
CA ALA A 16 -0.15 -1.97 6.05
C ALA A 16 -1.67 -1.96 6.29
N ILE A 17 -2.21 -0.89 6.88
CA ILE A 17 -3.64 -0.73 7.16
C ILE A 17 -4.46 -0.65 5.86
N VAL A 18 -4.05 0.18 4.90
CA VAL A 18 -4.74 0.29 3.61
C VAL A 18 -4.80 -1.06 2.91
N HIS A 19 -3.71 -1.84 2.96
CA HIS A 19 -3.66 -3.16 2.33
C HIS A 19 -4.39 -4.24 3.13
N ALA A 20 -4.47 -4.12 4.45
CA ALA A 20 -5.33 -4.99 5.27
C ALA A 20 -6.81 -4.75 4.95
N VAL A 21 -7.22 -3.49 4.80
CA VAL A 21 -8.59 -3.11 4.37
C VAL A 21 -8.87 -3.65 2.97
N TRP A 22 -7.91 -3.54 2.05
CA TRP A 22 -8.01 -4.13 0.72
C TRP A 22 -8.21 -5.65 0.77
N ALA A 23 -7.36 -6.37 1.50
CA ALA A 23 -7.46 -7.83 1.64
C ALA A 23 -8.80 -8.26 2.25
N LEU A 24 -9.31 -7.49 3.23
CA LEU A 24 -10.62 -7.72 3.81
C LEU A 24 -11.75 -7.47 2.79
N ALA A 25 -11.65 -6.44 1.96
CA ALA A 25 -12.61 -6.17 0.91
C ALA A 25 -12.64 -7.30 -0.14
N VAL A 26 -11.48 -7.87 -0.51
CA VAL A 26 -11.40 -9.05 -1.40
C VAL A 26 -12.15 -10.23 -0.78
N ALA A 27 -12.09 -10.42 0.54
CA ALA A 27 -12.75 -11.53 1.23
C ALA A 27 -14.28 -11.37 1.31
N ILE A 28 -14.79 -10.14 1.46
CA ILE A 28 -16.21 -9.90 1.74
C ILE A 28 -17.00 -9.52 0.48
N ILE A 29 -16.42 -8.72 -0.42
CA ILE A 29 -17.11 -8.11 -1.57
C ILE A 29 -16.31 -8.20 -2.89
N PRO A 30 -15.83 -9.40 -3.31
CA PRO A 30 -14.93 -9.53 -4.45
C PRO A 30 -15.51 -8.99 -5.77
N GLY A 31 -16.82 -9.15 -6.01
CA GLY A 31 -17.48 -8.64 -7.22
C GLY A 31 -17.45 -7.12 -7.35
N SER A 32 -17.86 -6.41 -6.28
CA SER A 32 -17.81 -4.94 -6.25
C SER A 32 -16.39 -4.40 -6.33
N LEU A 33 -15.43 -5.15 -5.80
CA LEU A 33 -14.02 -4.76 -5.83
C LEU A 33 -13.43 -4.82 -7.24
N GLN A 34 -13.86 -5.77 -8.08
CA GLN A 34 -13.47 -5.80 -9.49
C GLN A 34 -13.97 -4.54 -10.21
N SER A 35 -15.23 -4.16 -10.04
CA SER A 35 -15.78 -2.94 -10.66
C SER A 35 -15.05 -1.67 -10.20
N PHE A 36 -14.64 -1.61 -8.93
CA PHE A 36 -13.83 -0.52 -8.42
C PHE A 36 -12.44 -0.45 -9.10
N LEU A 37 -11.79 -1.60 -9.30
CA LEU A 37 -10.54 -1.65 -10.07
C LEU A 37 -10.74 -1.26 -11.52
N ASP A 38 -11.79 -1.74 -12.18
CA ASP A 38 -12.09 -1.41 -13.57
C ASP A 38 -12.25 0.11 -13.73
N TRP A 39 -12.92 0.77 -12.77
CA TRP A 39 -13.02 2.23 -12.72
C TRP A 39 -11.66 2.91 -12.50
N ILE A 40 -10.84 2.44 -11.55
CA ILE A 40 -9.48 2.97 -11.34
C ILE A 40 -8.65 2.85 -12.61
N PHE A 41 -8.64 1.70 -13.27
CA PHE A 41 -7.84 1.48 -14.48
C PHE A 41 -8.35 2.32 -15.65
N ALA A 42 -9.67 2.52 -15.77
CA ALA A 42 -10.25 3.43 -16.76
C ALA A 42 -9.75 4.87 -16.58
N LEU A 43 -9.61 5.38 -15.34
CA LEU A 43 -9.03 6.70 -15.07
C LEU A 43 -7.57 6.82 -15.56
N HIS A 44 -6.87 5.70 -15.69
CA HIS A 44 -5.49 5.63 -16.17
C HIS A 44 -5.41 5.28 -17.67
N PHE A 45 -6.54 5.21 -18.37
CA PHE A 45 -6.63 4.77 -19.77
C PHE A 45 -6.06 3.33 -19.98
N VAL A 46 -6.19 2.48 -18.96
CA VAL A 46 -5.75 1.09 -18.98
C VAL A 46 -6.95 0.16 -19.08
N ALA A 47 -6.91 -0.80 -20.00
CA ALA A 47 -7.89 -1.88 -20.12
C ALA A 47 -7.28 -3.21 -19.61
N PRO A 48 -7.53 -3.60 -18.36
CA PRO A 48 -6.99 -4.83 -17.79
C PRO A 48 -7.56 -6.08 -18.48
N VAL A 49 -6.69 -7.04 -18.84
CA VAL A 49 -7.08 -8.37 -19.39
C VAL A 49 -7.15 -9.47 -18.33
N TRP A 50 -7.05 -9.08 -17.06
CA TRP A 50 -6.94 -9.94 -15.88
C TRP A 50 -7.97 -9.52 -14.83
N SER A 51 -8.41 -10.47 -14.03
CA SER A 51 -9.39 -10.27 -12.95
C SER A 51 -8.78 -10.55 -11.58
N LEU A 52 -9.44 -10.06 -10.54
CA LEU A 52 -9.20 -10.48 -9.17
C LEU A 52 -9.38 -11.99 -9.05
N THR A 53 -8.46 -12.62 -8.33
CA THR A 53 -8.55 -14.03 -7.95
C THR A 53 -9.27 -14.16 -6.60
N ALA A 54 -9.67 -15.39 -6.27
CA ALA A 54 -10.29 -15.67 -4.98
C ALA A 54 -9.36 -15.31 -3.80
N PHE A 55 -9.96 -14.90 -2.68
CA PHE A 55 -9.20 -14.57 -1.47
C PHE A 55 -8.28 -15.73 -1.06
N ASN A 56 -7.03 -15.38 -0.77
CA ASN A 56 -6.04 -16.32 -0.24
C ASN A 56 -5.40 -15.71 1.01
N PHE A 57 -5.53 -16.42 2.14
CA PHE A 57 -5.08 -15.93 3.44
C PHE A 57 -3.56 -15.69 3.52
N VAL A 58 -2.78 -16.56 2.88
CA VAL A 58 -1.31 -16.42 2.83
C VAL A 58 -0.92 -15.17 2.06
N ASN A 59 -1.51 -14.95 0.89
CA ASN A 59 -1.28 -13.74 0.09
C ASN A 59 -1.69 -12.47 0.84
N ALA A 60 -2.79 -12.50 1.61
CA ALA A 60 -3.24 -11.37 2.41
C ALA A 60 -2.22 -10.98 3.49
N ILE A 61 -1.69 -11.96 4.24
CA ILE A 61 -0.64 -11.71 5.25
C ILE A 61 0.62 -11.16 4.58
N LEU A 62 1.06 -11.80 3.49
CA LEU A 62 2.25 -11.37 2.75
C LEU A 62 2.09 -9.93 2.24
N LEU A 63 0.92 -9.59 1.70
CA LEU A 63 0.62 -8.25 1.22
C LEU A 63 0.82 -7.19 2.33
N VAL A 64 0.25 -7.42 3.51
CA VAL A 64 0.37 -6.50 4.65
C VAL A 64 1.83 -6.35 5.11
N ILE A 65 2.57 -7.46 5.21
CA ILE A 65 3.98 -7.43 5.63
C ILE A 65 4.84 -6.68 4.62
N VAL A 66 4.74 -7.03 3.33
CA VAL A 66 5.55 -6.42 2.26
C VAL A 66 5.27 -4.93 2.16
N THR A 67 4.00 -4.52 2.25
CA THR A 67 3.61 -3.12 2.13
C THR A 67 4.01 -2.31 3.36
N PHE A 68 3.95 -2.89 4.57
CA PHE A 68 4.51 -2.29 5.78
C PHE A 68 6.01 -2.02 5.64
N ILE A 69 6.80 -3.04 5.24
CA ILE A 69 8.25 -2.91 5.07
C ILE A 69 8.59 -1.85 4.03
N THR A 70 7.89 -1.89 2.89
CA THR A 70 8.08 -0.92 1.81
C THR A 70 7.75 0.50 2.27
N GLY A 71 6.61 0.70 2.92
CA GLY A 71 6.22 2.00 3.48
C GLY A 71 7.21 2.50 4.53
N TYR A 72 7.74 1.61 5.37
CA TYR A 72 8.77 1.96 6.34
C TYR A 72 10.04 2.47 5.67
N ILE A 73 10.55 1.74 4.68
CA ILE A 73 11.75 2.11 3.93
C ILE A 73 11.53 3.46 3.23
N LEU A 74 10.39 3.64 2.55
CA LEU A 74 10.06 4.90 1.86
C LEU A 74 10.00 6.08 2.83
N GLY A 75 9.34 5.93 3.98
CA GLY A 75 9.22 6.99 4.98
C GLY A 75 10.56 7.34 5.62
N TRP A 76 11.39 6.32 5.87
CA TRP A 76 12.74 6.52 6.36
C TRP A 76 13.61 7.29 5.35
N VAL A 77 13.60 6.87 4.08
CA VAL A 77 14.39 7.50 3.01
C VAL A 77 13.93 8.93 2.79
N PHE A 78 12.62 9.17 2.79
CA PHE A 78 12.05 10.51 2.73
C PHE A 78 12.56 11.40 3.87
N ALA A 79 12.47 10.92 5.12
CA ALA A 79 12.92 11.69 6.28
C ALA A 79 14.43 11.97 6.23
N TRP A 80 15.23 11.01 5.77
CA TRP A 80 16.67 11.20 5.57
C TRP A 80 16.96 12.27 4.52
N ALA A 81 16.33 12.20 3.34
CA ALA A 81 16.53 13.17 2.25
C ALA A 81 16.06 14.57 2.67
N HIS A 82 14.88 14.68 3.30
CA HIS A 82 14.38 15.94 3.86
C HIS A 82 15.40 16.54 4.84
N ASN A 83 15.88 15.73 5.78
CA ASN A 83 16.87 16.17 6.77
C ASN A 83 18.20 16.60 6.14
N LEU A 84 18.62 15.97 5.04
CA LEU A 84 19.81 16.36 4.29
C LEU A 84 19.63 17.77 3.68
N CYS A 85 18.49 18.04 3.05
CA CYS A 85 18.19 19.37 2.48
C CYS A 85 18.10 20.49 3.53
N HIS A 86 17.84 20.16 4.79
CA HIS A 86 17.70 21.11 5.89
C HIS A 86 18.94 21.25 6.78
N LYS A 87 19.99 20.45 6.55
CA LYS A 87 21.29 20.67 7.17
C LYS A 87 22.00 21.77 6.38
N LYS A 88 22.18 22.94 7.01
CA LYS A 88 23.18 23.94 6.59
C LYS A 88 24.57 23.41 6.90
#